data_AF-A0ABD1EP16-F1
#
_entry.id   AF-A0ABD1EP16-F1
#
_cell.length_a   1.000
_cell.length_b   1.000
_cell.length_c   1.000
_cell.angle_alpha   90.00
_cell.angle_beta   90.00
_cell.angle_gamma   90.00
#
_symmetry.space_group_name_H-M   'P 1'
#
loop_
_entity.id
_entity.type
_entity.pdbx_description
1 polymer ?
#
loop_
_entity_poly.entity_id
_entity_poly.type
_entity_poly.pdbx_seq_one_letter_code
_entity_poly.pdbx_strand_id
1 'polypeptide(L)'
;MVSKDAEEFRNALLDISSNIINLDSPFDRVRCVEWARKIASLPDDNLETFKIKNEYAQFLRIQVRNRCLHGPFEHPPQNAPLSPLAECLGNIICTEIPFLPKMGPISPVLHHKSPDGRAYVSAKQIPGGGVLCYMAVSPDGLHL
;
A
#
# COMPACT_ATOMS: atom_id res chain seq x y z
N MET A 1 5.53 -13.21 19.33
CA MET A 1 5.21 -12.65 18.00
C MET A 1 5.17 -11.13 18.06
N VAL A 2 4.37 -10.52 18.94
CA VAL A 2 4.25 -9.05 19.12
C VAL A 2 5.59 -8.30 19.20
N SER A 3 6.63 -8.86 19.85
CA SER A 3 7.93 -8.17 19.97
C SER A 3 8.68 -8.00 18.65
N LYS A 4 8.55 -8.93 17.70
CA LYS A 4 9.24 -8.85 16.42
C LYS A 4 8.58 -7.82 15.51
N ASP A 5 7.25 -7.83 15.47
CA ASP A 5 6.50 -6.91 14.63
C ASP A 5 6.61 -5.46 15.16
N ALA A 6 6.72 -5.27 16.49
CA ALA A 6 7.00 -3.96 17.11
C ALA A 6 8.42 -3.46 16.83
N GLU A 7 9.39 -4.37 16.86
CA GLU A 7 10.75 -4.07 16.48
C GLU A 7 10.85 -3.70 15.00
N GLU A 8 10.13 -4.40 14.13
CA GLU A 8 10.06 -4.11 12.70
C GLU A 8 9.42 -2.72 12.44
N PHE A 9 8.33 -2.41 13.14
CA PHE A 9 7.69 -1.10 13.10
C PHE A 9 8.66 0.02 13.50
N ARG A 10 9.33 -0.15 14.64
CA ARG A 10 10.30 0.82 15.17
C ARG A 10 11.44 1.05 14.18
N ASN A 11 11.97 -0.02 13.61
CA ASN A 11 13.05 0.06 12.62
C ASN A 11 12.60 0.76 11.33
N ALA A 12 11.34 0.58 10.90
CA ALA A 12 10.80 1.33 9.78
C ALA A 12 10.72 2.83 10.05
N LEU A 13 10.24 3.24 11.23
CA LEU A 13 10.18 4.66 11.60
C LEU A 13 11.57 5.31 11.67
N LEU A 14 12.55 4.61 12.25
CA LEU A 14 13.94 5.10 12.32
C LEU A 14 14.53 5.29 10.91
N ASP A 15 14.29 4.33 10.03
CA ASP A 15 14.78 4.37 8.67
C ASP A 15 14.07 5.44 7.83
N ILE A 16 12.75 5.64 8.00
CA ILE A 16 12.02 6.78 7.42
C ILE A 16 12.65 8.09 7.89
N SER A 17 12.88 8.26 9.19
CA SER A 17 13.45 9.49 9.75
C SER A 17 14.85 9.81 9.22
N SER A 18 15.66 8.77 8.98
CA SER A 18 17.02 8.92 8.43
C SER A 18 17.01 9.28 6.94
N ASN A 19 15.99 8.86 6.19
CA ASN A 19 15.93 9.03 4.74
C ASN A 19 15.04 10.17 4.27
N ILE A 20 14.21 10.76 5.14
CA ILE A 20 13.25 11.82 4.78
C ILE A 20 13.93 13.06 4.17
N ILE A 21 15.16 13.38 4.59
CA ILE A 21 15.93 14.50 4.06
C ILE A 21 16.27 14.33 2.57
N ASN A 22 16.20 13.10 2.05
CA ASN A 22 16.50 12.76 0.66
C ASN A 22 15.28 12.90 -0.27
N LEU A 23 14.09 13.18 0.27
CA LEU A 23 12.94 13.58 -0.55
C LEU A 23 13.20 14.98 -1.10
N ASP A 24 13.10 15.17 -2.42
CA ASP A 24 13.44 16.44 -3.06
C ASP A 24 12.46 17.56 -2.66
N SER A 25 11.17 17.24 -2.64
CA SER A 25 10.10 18.21 -2.36
C SER A 25 9.93 18.49 -0.86
N PRO A 26 9.95 19.76 -0.42
CA PRO A 26 9.65 20.13 0.97
C PRO A 26 8.23 19.72 1.39
N PHE A 27 7.27 19.75 0.47
CA PHE A 27 5.89 19.32 0.74
C PHE A 27 5.82 17.81 0.98
N ASP A 28 6.66 17.02 0.31
CA ASP A 28 6.73 15.57 0.49
C ASP A 28 7.33 15.25 1.85
N ARG A 29 8.35 15.99 2.28
CA ARG A 29 8.91 15.88 3.63
C ARG A 29 7.84 16.12 4.69
N VAL A 30 7.04 17.17 4.55
CA VAL A 30 5.92 17.45 5.48
C VAL A 30 4.88 16.32 5.47
N ARG A 31 4.41 15.90 4.28
CA ARG A 31 3.45 14.79 4.14
C ARG A 31 3.96 13.49 4.74
N CYS A 32 5.23 13.16 4.54
CA CYS A 32 5.86 11.98 5.13
C CYS A 32 5.82 12.03 6.67
N VAL A 33 6.13 13.17 7.28
CA VAL A 33 6.03 13.34 8.75
C VAL A 33 4.59 13.18 9.23
N GLU A 34 3.61 13.77 8.53
CA GLU A 34 2.20 13.64 8.88
C GLU A 34 1.73 12.18 8.84
N TRP A 35 2.10 11.44 7.78
CA TRP A 35 1.81 10.01 7.67
C TRP A 35 2.51 9.18 8.74
N ALA A 36 3.80 9.41 8.99
CA ALA A 36 4.52 8.71 10.05
C ALA A 36 3.86 8.93 11.42
N ARG A 37 3.40 10.16 11.71
CA ARG A 37 2.65 10.47 12.93
C ARG A 37 1.30 9.78 12.97
N LYS A 38 0.53 9.79 11.88
CA LYS A 38 -0.77 9.09 11.78
C LYS A 38 -0.60 7.60 12.07
N ILE A 39 0.36 6.96 11.42
CA ILE A 39 0.62 5.53 11.58
C ILE A 39 1.06 5.23 13.03
N ALA A 40 1.97 6.04 13.60
CA ALA A 40 2.42 5.88 14.98
C ALA A 40 1.28 6.06 16.01
N SER A 41 0.27 6.87 15.70
CA SER A 41 -0.88 7.12 16.56
C SER A 41 -1.92 5.99 16.59
N LEU A 42 -1.82 5.01 15.68
CA LEU A 42 -2.72 3.87 15.69
C LEU A 42 -2.54 3.03 16.97
N PRO A 43 -3.64 2.55 17.59
CA PRO A 43 -3.56 1.77 18.82
C PRO A 43 -2.91 0.40 18.58
N ASP A 44 -2.21 -0.09 19.58
CA ASP A 44 -1.61 -1.44 19.60
C ASP A 44 -2.53 -2.44 20.33
N ASP A 45 -3.84 -2.18 20.30
CA ASP A 45 -4.86 -2.88 21.08
C ASP A 45 -5.26 -4.23 20.49
N ASN A 46 -5.15 -4.39 19.18
CA ASN A 46 -5.47 -5.62 18.48
C ASN A 46 -4.51 -5.92 17.32
N LEU A 47 -4.45 -7.20 16.94
CA LEU A 47 -3.52 -7.70 15.91
C LEU A 47 -3.80 -7.09 14.53
N GLU A 48 -5.06 -6.77 14.21
CA GLU A 48 -5.44 -6.22 12.91
C GLU A 48 -4.92 -4.79 12.75
N THR A 49 -5.16 -3.93 13.74
CA THR A 49 -4.59 -2.58 13.77
C THR A 49 -3.07 -2.62 13.69
N PHE A 50 -2.44 -3.58 14.39
CA PHE A 50 -1.00 -3.74 14.39
C PHE A 50 -0.45 -4.11 13.00
N LYS A 51 -1.16 -4.99 12.27
CA LYS A 51 -0.82 -5.34 10.88
C LYS A 51 -0.96 -4.14 9.96
N ILE A 52 -2.08 -3.41 10.03
CA ILE A 52 -2.30 -2.20 9.23
C ILE A 52 -1.18 -1.19 9.48
N LYS A 53 -0.85 -0.94 10.76
CA LYS A 53 0.23 -0.05 11.18
C LYS A 53 1.57 -0.44 10.54
N ASN A 54 1.92 -1.72 10.55
CA ASN A 54 3.15 -2.21 9.93
C ASN A 54 3.14 -2.14 8.41
N GLU A 55 2.06 -2.54 7.75
CA GLU A 55 1.95 -2.50 6.29
C GLU A 55 2.17 -1.08 5.74
N TYR A 56 1.48 -0.10 6.32
CA TYR A 56 1.66 1.31 5.92
C TYR A 56 3.07 1.82 6.24
N ALA A 57 3.65 1.44 7.39
CA ALA A 57 5.01 1.84 7.75
C ALA A 57 6.06 1.29 6.80
N GLN A 58 5.99 0.01 6.44
CA GLN A 58 6.91 -0.59 5.48
C GLN A 58 6.72 0.01 4.08
N PHE A 59 5.48 0.25 3.67
CA PHE A 59 5.23 0.86 2.37
C PHE A 59 5.78 2.29 2.30
N LEU A 60 5.54 3.12 3.32
CA LEU A 60 6.10 4.46 3.42
C LEU A 60 7.64 4.43 3.42
N ARG A 61 8.23 3.50 4.18
CA ARG A 61 9.69 3.29 4.23
C ARG A 61 10.28 3.01 2.85
N ILE A 62 9.67 2.11 2.08
CA ILE A 62 10.12 1.79 0.71
C ILE A 62 10.07 3.03 -0.18
N GLN A 63 8.99 3.81 -0.10
CA GLN A 63 8.82 5.01 -0.93
C GLN A 63 9.85 6.11 -0.58
N VAL A 64 10.04 6.38 0.72
CA VAL A 64 11.03 7.38 1.19
C VAL A 64 12.45 6.99 0.78
N ARG A 65 12.81 5.70 0.84
CA ARG A 65 14.11 5.20 0.33
C ARG A 65 14.28 5.45 -1.17
N ASN A 66 13.21 5.34 -1.93
CA ASN A 66 13.18 5.61 -3.37
C ASN A 66 12.97 7.10 -3.70
N ARG A 67 12.99 7.98 -2.70
CA ARG A 67 12.86 9.44 -2.84
C ARG A 67 11.54 9.89 -3.48
N CYS A 68 10.48 9.13 -3.31
CA CYS A 68 9.15 9.47 -3.83
C CYS A 68 8.05 9.28 -2.77
N LEU A 69 6.88 9.88 -3.02
CA LEU A 69 5.63 9.60 -2.31
C LEU A 69 4.49 9.48 -3.32
N HIS A 70 3.87 8.31 -3.36
CA HIS A 70 2.82 7.92 -4.28
C HIS A 70 1.65 7.21 -3.57
N GLY A 71 0.51 7.15 -4.25
CA GLY A 71 -0.70 6.51 -3.77
C GLY A 71 -1.26 7.23 -2.55
N PRO A 72 -1.48 6.56 -1.40
CA PRO A 72 -2.08 7.21 -0.22
C PRO A 72 -1.25 8.39 0.28
N PHE A 73 0.07 8.39 0.05
CA PHE A 73 0.97 9.42 0.56
C PHE A 73 1.02 10.69 -0.28
N GLU A 74 0.32 10.72 -1.43
CA GLU A 74 0.18 11.92 -2.27
C GLU A 74 -0.74 12.97 -1.64
N HIS A 75 -1.49 12.60 -0.61
CA HIS A 75 -2.31 13.54 0.13
C HIS A 75 -2.03 13.40 1.62
N PRO A 76 -2.22 14.47 2.42
CA PRO A 76 -2.20 14.37 3.87
C PRO A 76 -3.13 13.24 4.37
N PRO A 77 -2.76 12.53 5.46
CA PRO A 77 -3.61 11.49 6.01
C PRO A 77 -4.95 12.05 6.48
N GLN A 78 -6.04 11.33 6.16
CA GLN A 78 -7.37 11.72 6.60
C GLN A 78 -7.57 11.42 8.10
N ASN A 79 -8.52 12.14 8.72
CA ASN A 79 -8.91 11.92 10.12
C ASN A 79 -9.75 10.65 10.35
N ALA A 80 -9.99 9.84 9.32
CA ALA A 80 -10.66 8.55 9.41
C ALA A 80 -9.71 7.42 9.88
N PRO A 81 -10.24 6.29 10.36
CA PRO A 81 -9.46 5.06 10.53
C PRO A 81 -8.82 4.63 9.22
N LEU A 82 -7.62 4.03 9.29
CA LEU A 82 -6.96 3.49 8.09
C LEU A 82 -7.62 2.17 7.70
N SER A 83 -8.05 2.07 6.45
CA SER A 83 -8.42 0.78 5.85
C SER A 83 -7.16 -0.06 5.62
N PRO A 84 -7.29 -1.39 5.46
CA PRO A 84 -6.19 -2.24 5.01
C PRO A 84 -5.48 -1.65 3.78
N LEU A 85 -4.15 -1.76 3.72
CA LEU A 85 -3.37 -1.09 2.67
C LEU A 85 -3.78 -1.57 1.27
N ALA A 86 -4.01 -2.88 1.12
CA ALA A 86 -4.48 -3.47 -0.14
C ALA A 86 -5.83 -2.89 -0.61
N GLU A 87 -6.75 -2.63 0.32
CA GLU A 87 -8.04 -2.00 0.03
C GLU A 87 -7.84 -0.56 -0.43
N CYS A 88 -7.00 0.21 0.28
CA CYS A 88 -6.69 1.59 -0.07
C CYS A 88 -6.08 1.70 -1.47
N LEU A 89 -5.05 0.91 -1.76
CA LEU A 89 -4.41 0.88 -3.08
C LEU A 89 -5.37 0.43 -4.18
N GLY A 90 -6.18 -0.58 -3.90
CA GLY A 90 -7.21 -1.05 -4.83
C GLY A 90 -8.21 0.05 -5.17
N ASN A 91 -8.65 0.82 -4.17
CA ASN A 91 -9.59 1.93 -4.38
C ASN A 91 -8.95 3.11 -5.13
N ILE A 92 -7.67 3.38 -4.95
CA ILE A 92 -6.92 4.37 -5.76
C ILE A 92 -6.87 3.91 -7.23
N ILE A 93 -6.67 2.62 -7.50
CA ILE A 93 -6.69 2.11 -8.88
C ILE A 93 -8.11 2.25 -9.49
N CYS A 94 -9.15 2.06 -8.69
CA CYS A 94 -10.54 2.21 -9.17
C CYS A 94 -10.91 3.65 -9.52
N THR A 95 -10.24 4.67 -8.98
CA THR A 95 -10.47 6.07 -9.41
C THR A 95 -9.91 6.34 -10.80
N GLU A 96 -8.80 5.70 -11.15
CA GLU A 96 -8.19 5.80 -12.49
C GLU A 96 -8.89 4.92 -13.52
N ILE A 97 -9.54 3.85 -13.07
CA ILE A 97 -10.20 2.84 -13.93
C ILE A 97 -11.67 2.68 -13.49
N PRO A 98 -12.60 3.53 -14.00
CA PRO A 98 -13.96 3.66 -13.46
C PRO A 98 -14.84 2.41 -13.55
N PHE A 99 -14.46 1.42 -14.35
CA PHE A 99 -15.20 0.18 -14.52
C PHE A 99 -14.78 -0.93 -13.53
N LEU A 100 -13.75 -0.72 -12.71
CA LEU A 100 -13.40 -1.65 -11.64
C LEU A 100 -14.31 -1.44 -10.42
N PRO A 101 -14.78 -2.54 -9.78
CA PRO A 101 -15.56 -2.42 -8.56
C PRO A 101 -14.69 -1.88 -7.41
N LYS A 102 -15.26 -1.03 -6.56
CA LYS A 102 -14.57 -0.61 -5.32
C LYS A 102 -14.15 -1.83 -4.52
N MET A 103 -12.91 -1.77 -4.06
CA MET A 103 -12.27 -2.84 -3.31
C MET A 103 -12.72 -2.69 -1.85
N GLY A 104 -13.30 -3.75 -1.30
CA GLY A 104 -13.70 -3.82 0.10
C GLY A 104 -12.79 -4.75 0.90
N PRO A 105 -12.95 -4.79 2.23
CA PRO A 105 -12.06 -5.55 3.12
C PRO A 105 -12.09 -7.07 2.90
N ILE A 106 -13.14 -7.58 2.23
CA ILE A 106 -13.41 -9.02 2.06
C ILE A 106 -13.01 -9.54 0.66
N SER A 107 -12.75 -8.66 -0.33
CA SER A 107 -12.44 -9.14 -1.69
C SER A 107 -11.64 -8.14 -2.53
N PRO A 108 -10.32 -8.04 -2.32
CA PRO A 108 -9.47 -7.29 -3.21
C PRO A 108 -9.21 -8.11 -4.49
N VAL A 109 -10.03 -7.94 -5.53
CA VAL A 109 -9.75 -8.48 -6.87
C VAL A 109 -9.05 -7.43 -7.71
N LEU A 110 -7.72 -7.51 -7.82
CA LEU A 110 -6.95 -6.64 -8.70
C LEU A 110 -6.87 -7.29 -10.08
N HIS A 111 -7.53 -6.70 -11.08
CA HIS A 111 -7.55 -7.16 -12.46
C HIS A 111 -7.03 -6.03 -13.36
N HIS A 112 -5.81 -6.15 -13.87
CA HIS A 112 -5.16 -5.14 -14.69
C HIS A 112 -4.62 -5.74 -15.99
N LYS A 113 -4.89 -5.07 -17.11
CA LYS A 113 -4.33 -5.37 -18.43
C LYS A 113 -3.58 -4.12 -18.90
N SER A 114 -2.34 -4.28 -19.37
CA SER A 114 -1.59 -3.16 -19.93
C SER A 114 -2.28 -2.62 -21.19
N PRO A 115 -2.09 -1.34 -21.54
CA PRO A 115 -2.73 -0.73 -22.72
C PRO A 115 -2.45 -1.45 -24.03
N ASP A 116 -1.27 -2.05 -24.17
CA ASP A 116 -0.85 -2.84 -25.33
C ASP A 116 -1.33 -4.31 -25.26
N GLY A 117 -2.01 -4.69 -24.18
CA GLY A 117 -2.52 -6.03 -23.93
C GLY A 117 -1.46 -7.10 -23.69
N ARG A 118 -0.20 -6.71 -23.51
CA ARG A 118 0.95 -7.62 -23.37
C ARG A 118 1.19 -8.07 -21.95
N ALA A 119 0.83 -7.28 -20.96
CA ALA A 119 0.92 -7.65 -19.55
C ALA A 119 -0.48 -7.76 -18.96
N TYR A 120 -0.67 -8.80 -18.16
CA TYR A 120 -1.91 -9.07 -17.47
C TYR A 120 -1.60 -9.50 -16.04
N VAL A 121 -2.27 -8.87 -15.07
CA VAL A 121 -2.18 -9.22 -13.65
C VAL A 121 -3.59 -9.40 -13.12
N SER A 122 -3.85 -10.57 -12.54
CA SER A 122 -5.09 -10.86 -11.83
C SER A 122 -4.77 -11.48 -10.47
N ALA A 123 -5.40 -10.96 -9.43
CA ALA A 123 -5.35 -11.52 -8.08
C ALA A 123 -6.77 -11.88 -7.64
N LYS A 124 -6.98 -13.15 -7.28
CA LYS A 124 -8.26 -13.65 -6.76
C LYS A 124 -8.05 -14.50 -5.52
N GLN A 125 -8.81 -14.22 -4.46
CA GLN A 125 -8.82 -15.05 -3.26
C GLN A 125 -9.47 -16.42 -3.55
N ILE A 126 -8.89 -17.49 -3.01
CA ILE A 126 -9.45 -18.86 -3.11
C ILE A 126 -9.80 -19.41 -1.71
N PRO A 127 -10.72 -20.40 -1.63
CA PRO A 127 -11.11 -21.00 -0.36
C PRO A 127 -9.91 -21.56 0.43
N GLY A 128 -9.96 -21.48 1.76
CA GLY A 128 -8.88 -21.95 2.64
C GLY A 128 -7.76 -20.94 2.90
N GLY A 129 -7.97 -19.65 2.56
CA GLY A 129 -7.03 -18.56 2.87
C GLY A 129 -5.88 -18.41 1.86
N GLY A 130 -5.94 -19.10 0.73
CA GLY A 130 -4.98 -18.95 -0.36
C GLY A 130 -5.30 -17.75 -1.26
N VAL A 131 -4.30 -17.31 -2.02
CA VAL A 131 -4.46 -16.31 -3.07
C VAL A 131 -3.97 -16.90 -4.38
N LEU A 132 -4.78 -16.76 -5.43
CA LEU A 132 -4.40 -17.05 -6.80
C LEU A 132 -3.93 -15.76 -7.45
N CYS A 133 -2.62 -15.63 -7.65
CA CYS A 133 -2.02 -14.55 -8.43
C CYS A 133 -1.64 -15.11 -9.80
N TYR A 134 -2.16 -14.48 -10.86
CA TYR A 134 -1.81 -14.79 -12.24
C TYR A 134 -1.17 -13.56 -12.85
N MET A 135 0.08 -13.71 -13.30
CA MET A 135 0.78 -12.73 -14.11
C MET A 135 1.13 -13.39 -15.44
N ALA A 136 0.68 -12.79 -16.53
CA ALA A 136 1.07 -13.20 -17.87
C ALA A 136 1.71 -12.03 -18.60
N VAL A 137 2.79 -12.34 -19.31
CA VAL A 137 3.47 -11.42 -20.23
C VAL A 137 3.57 -12.12 -21.57
N SER A 138 2.88 -11.58 -22.58
CA SER A 138 2.91 -12.08 -23.96
C SER A 138 3.56 -11.04 -24.86
N PRO A 139 4.62 -11.38 -25.62
CA PRO A 139 5.22 -10.47 -26.59
C PRO A 139 4.22 -10.04 -27.68
N ASP A 140 3.27 -10.91 -28.01
CA ASP A 140 2.28 -10.70 -29.07
C ASP A 140 0.95 -10.13 -28.54
N GLY A 141 0.83 -9.91 -27.23
CA GLY A 141 -0.43 -9.57 -26.57
C GLY A 141 -1.30 -10.79 -26.27
N LEU A 142 -2.20 -10.68 -25.29
CA LEU A 142 -3.28 -11.65 -25.09
C LEU A 142 -4.56 -11.12 -25.76
N HIS A 143 -5.01 -11.85 -26.79
CA HIS A 143 -6.37 -11.80 -27.31
C HIS A 143 -7.19 -12.85 -26.55
N LEU A 144 -7.76 -12.46 -25.41
CA LEU A 144 -8.79 -13.23 -24.70
C LEU A 144 -10.17 -12.80 -25.18
#